data_AF-A0AAW9S7H6-F1
#
_entry.id   AF-A0AAW9S7H6-F1
#
_cell.length_a   1.000
_cell.length_b   1.000
_cell.length_c   1.000
_cell.angle_alpha   90.00
_cell.angle_beta   90.00
_cell.angle_gamma   90.00
#
_symmetry.space_group_name_H-M   'P 1'
#
loop_
_entity.id
_entity.type
_entity.pdbx_description
1 polymer ?
#
loop_
_entity_poly.entity_id
_entity_poly.type
_entity_poly.pdbx_seq_one_letter_code
_entity_poly.pdbx_strand_id
1 'polypeptide(L)'
;MLANIEDLSGQSRVWIYQSSRQLNEEEVQTVQSTIESFIQAWDAHGAPLKGAVQVQYQQFIVLAVDEAYNAASGCSIDKSVAVIRDLEQRLQISLLDRSQVAFLNEQEEVFVLHFSKLKEAVTQGVINEESLLLNNSDQSLETFRQGWKVKAGESWLSRYFKKASV
;
A
#
# COMPACT_ATOMS: atom_id res chain seq x y z
N MET A 1 4.50 -17.76 9.48
CA MET A 1 3.18 -18.44 9.53
C MET A 1 2.21 -17.66 8.68
N LEU A 2 1.72 -18.28 7.61
CA LEU A 2 0.75 -17.66 6.70
C LEU A 2 -0.67 -17.74 7.29
N ALA A 3 -1.42 -16.66 7.17
CA ALA A 3 -2.82 -16.55 7.52
C ALA A 3 -3.58 -15.80 6.40
N ASN A 4 -4.91 -15.87 6.41
CA ASN A 4 -5.72 -14.97 5.58
C ASN A 4 -5.72 -13.57 6.21
N ILE A 5 -5.76 -12.53 5.37
CA ILE A 5 -5.69 -11.15 5.86
C ILE A 5 -6.93 -10.78 6.70
N GLU A 6 -8.07 -11.42 6.45
CA GLU A 6 -9.34 -11.25 7.17
C GLU A 6 -9.27 -11.80 8.60
N ASP A 7 -8.48 -12.86 8.81
CA ASP A 7 -8.32 -13.53 10.10
C ASP A 7 -7.34 -12.80 11.03
N LEU A 8 -6.61 -11.82 10.52
CA LEU A 8 -5.69 -11.00 11.31
C LEU A 8 -6.43 -9.94 12.13
N SER A 9 -5.90 -9.68 13.33
CA SER A 9 -6.38 -8.60 14.20
C SER A 9 -6.31 -7.25 13.49
N GLY A 10 -7.24 -6.34 13.76
CA GLY A 10 -7.19 -4.96 13.25
C GLY A 10 -5.94 -4.19 13.72
N GLN A 11 -5.32 -4.61 14.83
CA GLN A 11 -4.06 -4.04 15.33
C GLN A 11 -2.83 -4.53 14.57
N SER A 12 -2.98 -5.50 13.66
CA SER A 12 -1.87 -6.00 12.85
C SER A 12 -1.27 -4.85 12.06
N ARG A 13 0.05 -4.80 12.03
CA ARG A 13 0.77 -3.77 11.31
C ARG A 13 0.71 -4.03 9.82
N VAL A 14 0.58 -2.97 9.02
CA VAL A 14 0.45 -3.07 7.56
C VAL A 14 1.54 -2.26 6.85
N TRP A 15 2.01 -2.78 5.72
CA TRP A 15 2.77 -2.07 4.71
C TRP A 15 2.06 -2.18 3.36
N ILE A 16 1.86 -1.04 2.69
CA ILE A 16 1.21 -0.96 1.39
C ILE A 16 2.25 -0.52 0.37
N TYR A 17 2.52 -1.37 -0.61
CA TYR A 17 3.44 -1.10 -1.72
C TYR A 17 2.65 -0.91 -2.99
N GLN A 18 2.71 0.31 -3.54
CA GLN A 18 2.00 0.67 -4.77
C GLN A 18 2.88 0.43 -5.97
N SER A 19 2.41 -0.41 -6.90
CA SER A 19 3.03 -0.60 -8.20
C SER A 19 2.88 0.64 -9.08
N SER A 20 3.92 0.96 -9.85
CA SER A 20 3.95 2.05 -10.84
C SER A 20 2.93 1.88 -11.97
N ARG A 21 2.40 0.67 -12.15
CA ARG A 21 1.33 0.33 -13.09
C ARG A 21 0.44 -0.77 -12.53
N GLN A 22 -0.71 -0.98 -13.14
CA GLN A 22 -1.50 -2.17 -12.90
C GLN A 22 -0.72 -3.42 -13.33
N LEU A 23 -0.80 -4.45 -12.47
CA LEU A 23 -0.29 -5.79 -12.71
C LEU A 23 -1.33 -6.60 -13.47
N ASN A 24 -0.90 -7.48 -14.35
CA ASN A 24 -1.80 -8.47 -14.94
C ASN A 24 -2.02 -9.65 -13.96
N GLU A 25 -2.93 -10.55 -14.29
CA GLU A 25 -3.30 -11.68 -13.44
C GLU A 25 -2.10 -12.60 -13.10
N GLU A 26 -1.21 -12.86 -14.05
CA GLU A 26 -0.02 -13.69 -13.85
C GLU A 26 0.98 -13.02 -12.89
N GLU A 27 1.16 -11.70 -13.03
CA GLU A 27 2.00 -10.90 -12.15
C GLU A 27 1.42 -10.85 -10.73
N VAL A 28 0.09 -10.71 -10.59
CA VAL A 28 -0.60 -10.78 -9.29
C VAL A 28 -0.35 -12.13 -8.62
N GLN A 29 -0.52 -13.23 -9.35
CA GLN A 29 -0.24 -14.59 -8.84
C GLN A 29 1.24 -14.76 -8.44
N THR A 30 2.16 -14.21 -9.23
CA THR A 30 3.59 -14.23 -8.94
C THR A 30 3.91 -13.47 -7.66
N VAL A 31 3.31 -12.29 -7.46
CA VAL A 31 3.45 -11.49 -6.24
C VAL A 31 2.91 -12.25 -5.03
N GLN A 32 1.67 -12.74 -5.12
CA GLN A 32 1.02 -13.46 -4.01
C GLN A 32 1.84 -14.67 -3.60
N SER A 33 2.15 -15.58 -4.53
CA SER A 33 2.91 -16.80 -4.25
C SER A 33 4.31 -16.53 -3.69
N THR A 34 5.01 -15.51 -4.20
CA THR A 34 6.34 -15.11 -3.71
C THR A 34 6.27 -14.63 -2.26
N ILE A 35 5.31 -13.75 -1.95
CA ILE A 35 5.19 -13.17 -0.60
C ILE A 35 4.63 -14.19 0.39
N GLU A 36 3.68 -15.04 -0.01
CA GLU A 36 3.18 -16.13 0.82
C GLU A 36 4.31 -17.10 1.22
N SER A 37 5.15 -17.48 0.25
CA SER A 37 6.33 -18.31 0.49
C SER A 37 7.30 -17.65 1.47
N PHE A 38 7.51 -16.33 1.32
CA PHE A 38 8.30 -15.55 2.27
C PHE A 38 7.69 -15.56 3.68
N ILE A 39 6.39 -15.30 3.82
CA ILE A 39 5.69 -15.27 5.12
C ILE A 39 5.77 -16.62 5.85
N GLN A 40 5.78 -17.73 5.12
CA GLN A 40 5.96 -19.05 5.72
C GLN A 40 7.32 -19.20 6.40
N ALA A 41 8.37 -18.61 5.81
CA ALA A 41 9.73 -18.59 6.36
C ALA A 41 10.05 -17.33 7.20
N TRP A 42 9.12 -16.39 7.34
CA TRP A 42 9.39 -15.09 7.94
C TRP A 42 9.48 -15.18 9.46
N ASP A 43 10.63 -14.76 9.99
CA ASP A 43 10.98 -14.79 11.41
C ASP A 43 11.61 -13.49 11.88
N ALA A 44 11.45 -13.19 13.18
CA ALA A 44 12.20 -12.19 13.92
C ALA A 44 13.06 -12.88 14.98
N HIS A 45 14.39 -12.86 14.78
CA HIS A 45 15.36 -13.52 15.67
C HIS A 45 15.04 -15.02 15.93
N GLY A 46 14.57 -15.73 14.91
CA GLY A 46 14.17 -17.14 15.00
C GLY A 46 12.75 -17.39 15.51
N ALA A 47 12.04 -16.36 16.00
CA ALA A 47 10.63 -16.47 16.32
C ALA A 47 9.78 -16.26 15.06
N PRO A 48 8.90 -17.20 14.68
CA PRO A 48 8.09 -17.07 13.48
C PRO A 48 7.13 -15.88 13.60
N LEU A 49 6.96 -15.13 12.52
CA LEU A 49 5.96 -14.08 12.42
C LEU A 49 4.67 -14.65 11.82
N LYS A 50 3.51 -14.18 12.28
CA LYS A 50 2.22 -14.49 11.67
C LYS A 50 1.83 -13.34 10.77
N GLY A 51 1.60 -13.61 9.49
CA GLY A 51 1.34 -12.56 8.51
C GLY A 51 0.44 -13.02 7.37
N ALA A 52 0.04 -12.05 6.56
CA ALA A 52 -0.81 -12.24 5.39
C ALA A 52 -0.39 -11.26 4.28
N VAL A 53 -0.72 -11.61 3.04
CA VAL A 53 -0.57 -10.71 1.90
C VAL A 53 -1.87 -10.67 1.11
N GLN A 54 -2.20 -9.50 0.58
CA GLN A 54 -3.27 -9.33 -0.38
C GLN A 54 -2.83 -8.37 -1.48
N VAL A 55 -3.33 -8.58 -2.71
CA VAL A 55 -3.14 -7.62 -3.80
C VAL A 55 -4.49 -6.97 -4.12
N GLN A 56 -4.56 -5.65 -4.00
CA GLN A 56 -5.77 -4.85 -4.22
C GLN A 56 -5.65 -4.03 -5.50
N TYR A 57 -6.75 -3.91 -6.25
CA TYR A 57 -6.83 -3.23 -7.56
C TYR A 57 -5.78 -3.69 -8.58
N GLN A 58 -5.21 -4.89 -8.39
CA GLN A 58 -4.06 -5.39 -9.15
C GLN A 58 -2.86 -4.42 -9.13
N GLN A 59 -2.75 -3.54 -8.13
CA GLN A 59 -1.72 -2.51 -8.10
C GLN A 59 -1.11 -2.30 -6.72
N PHE A 60 -1.81 -2.64 -5.64
CA PHE A 60 -1.34 -2.44 -4.28
C PHE A 60 -1.08 -3.77 -3.60
N ILE A 61 0.16 -3.99 -3.18
CA ILE A 61 0.55 -5.14 -2.38
C ILE A 61 0.41 -4.74 -0.91
N VAL A 62 -0.49 -5.40 -0.20
CA VAL A 62 -0.77 -5.17 1.21
C VAL A 62 -0.16 -6.32 2.01
N LEU A 63 0.94 -6.05 2.70
CA LEU A 63 1.60 -7.01 3.59
C LEU A 63 1.21 -6.67 5.03
N ALA A 64 0.66 -7.64 5.76
CA ALA A 64 0.25 -7.48 7.15
C ALA A 64 0.99 -8.46 8.07
N VAL A 65 1.28 -8.03 9.30
CA VAL A 65 1.88 -8.87 10.35
C VAL A 65 1.17 -8.66 11.68
N ASP A 66 0.87 -9.77 12.36
CA ASP A 66 0.26 -9.78 13.70
C ASP A 66 1.35 -9.62 14.76
N GLU A 67 1.64 -8.36 15.15
CA GLU A 67 2.68 -8.06 16.14
C GLU A 67 2.29 -8.51 17.57
N ALA A 68 1.03 -8.89 17.81
CA ALA A 68 0.62 -9.50 19.07
C ALA A 68 1.02 -10.98 19.16
N TYR A 69 1.20 -11.66 18.02
CA TYR A 69 1.78 -13.01 17.98
C TYR A 69 3.29 -12.97 18.25
N ASN A 70 4.03 -12.20 17.45
CA ASN A 70 5.43 -11.87 17.65
C ASN A 70 5.72 -10.54 16.93
N ALA A 71 6.39 -9.60 17.60
CA ALA A 71 6.71 -8.31 17.02
C ALA A 71 7.79 -8.43 15.93
N ALA A 72 7.62 -7.70 14.83
CA ALA A 72 8.63 -7.63 13.79
C ALA A 72 9.86 -6.83 14.30
N SER A 73 11.05 -7.41 14.12
CA SER A 73 12.33 -6.73 14.33
C SER A 73 12.73 -5.87 13.11
N GLY A 74 13.68 -4.95 13.28
CA GLY A 74 14.26 -4.21 12.15
C GLY A 74 14.82 -5.14 11.07
N CYS A 75 15.60 -6.16 11.47
CA CYS A 75 16.17 -7.14 10.54
C CYS A 75 15.10 -7.95 9.80
N SER A 76 13.99 -8.31 10.46
CA SER A 76 12.89 -9.02 9.80
C SER A 76 12.13 -8.13 8.82
N ILE A 77 12.02 -6.83 9.11
CA ILE A 77 11.46 -5.85 8.16
C ILE A 77 12.40 -5.65 6.97
N ASP A 78 13.72 -5.61 7.18
CA ASP A 78 14.68 -5.52 6.08
C ASP A 78 14.58 -6.72 5.12
N LYS A 79 14.35 -7.94 5.67
CA LYS A 79 14.06 -9.13 4.86
C LYS A 79 12.79 -8.96 4.02
N SER A 80 11.71 -8.40 4.56
CA SER A 80 10.48 -8.18 3.77
C SER A 80 10.69 -7.15 2.67
N VAL A 81 11.41 -6.06 2.96
CA VAL A 81 11.78 -5.05 1.96
C VAL A 81 12.66 -5.66 0.85
N ALA A 82 13.55 -6.60 1.18
CA ALA A 82 14.36 -7.30 0.19
C ALA A 82 13.50 -8.12 -0.79
N VAL A 83 12.45 -8.80 -0.30
CA VAL A 83 11.49 -9.52 -1.17
C VAL A 83 10.74 -8.55 -2.10
N ILE A 84 10.35 -7.38 -1.60
CA ILE A 84 9.71 -6.35 -2.43
C ILE A 84 10.64 -5.86 -3.53
N ARG A 85 11.94 -5.65 -3.23
CA ARG A 85 12.94 -5.26 -4.24
C ARG A 85 13.17 -6.34 -5.30
N ASP A 86 13.18 -7.61 -4.91
CA ASP A 86 13.26 -8.72 -5.87
C ASP A 86 12.07 -8.70 -6.84
N LEU A 87 10.85 -8.49 -6.31
CA LEU A 87 9.64 -8.34 -7.13
C LEU A 87 9.70 -7.12 -8.07
N GLU A 88 10.17 -5.96 -7.59
CA GLU A 88 10.38 -4.78 -8.45
C GLU A 88 11.27 -5.11 -9.65
N GLN A 89 12.40 -5.77 -9.41
CA GLN A 89 13.37 -6.11 -10.45
C GLN A 89 12.82 -7.15 -11.43
N ARG A 90 12.21 -8.22 -10.93
CA ARG A 90 11.67 -9.32 -11.75
C ARG A 90 10.51 -8.87 -12.64
N LEU A 91 9.63 -8.03 -12.11
CA LEU A 91 8.43 -7.56 -12.82
C LEU A 91 8.64 -6.23 -13.57
N GLN A 92 9.83 -5.62 -13.43
CA GLN A 92 10.17 -4.32 -14.02
C GLN A 92 9.15 -3.23 -13.67
N ILE A 93 8.79 -3.16 -12.39
CA ILE A 93 7.87 -2.18 -11.81
C ILE A 93 8.58 -1.41 -10.69
N SER A 94 8.00 -0.28 -10.28
CA SER A 94 8.37 0.34 -9.00
C SER A 94 7.29 0.08 -7.95
N LEU A 95 7.70 -0.33 -6.76
CA LEU A 95 6.92 -0.59 -5.55
C LEU A 95 7.41 0.25 -4.36
N LEU A 96 8.65 0.75 -4.42
CA LEU A 96 9.26 1.56 -3.35
C LEU A 96 9.26 3.06 -3.64
N ASP A 97 8.87 3.48 -4.84
CA ASP A 97 8.70 4.90 -5.18
C ASP A 97 7.48 5.48 -4.44
N ARG A 98 7.76 6.37 -3.47
CA ARG A 98 6.74 7.07 -2.68
C ARG A 98 6.43 8.47 -3.20
N SER A 99 6.93 8.83 -4.37
CA SER A 99 6.69 10.14 -4.99
C SER A 99 5.32 10.26 -5.67
N GLN A 100 4.56 9.18 -5.67
CA GLN A 100 3.32 9.02 -6.39
C GLN A 100 2.13 8.90 -5.44
N VAL A 101 0.98 9.39 -5.90
CA VAL A 101 -0.28 9.42 -5.16
C VAL A 101 -1.36 8.78 -6.03
N ALA A 102 -2.00 7.75 -5.50
CA ALA A 102 -3.08 7.08 -6.21
C ALA A 102 -4.46 7.61 -5.81
N PHE A 103 -5.32 7.73 -6.81
CA PHE A 103 -6.70 8.15 -6.69
C PHE A 103 -7.61 7.16 -7.39
N LEU A 104 -8.88 7.15 -7.02
CA LEU A 104 -9.93 6.44 -7.74
C LEU A 104 -10.73 7.42 -8.60
N ASN A 105 -10.98 7.06 -9.85
CA ASN A 105 -11.95 7.75 -10.69
C ASN A 105 -13.40 7.31 -10.34
N GLU A 106 -14.38 7.87 -11.05
CA GLU A 106 -15.80 7.55 -10.84
C GLU A 106 -16.15 6.08 -11.15
N GLN A 107 -15.32 5.40 -11.93
CA GLN A 107 -15.43 3.99 -12.30
C GLN A 107 -14.69 3.05 -11.33
N GLU A 108 -14.19 3.58 -10.20
CA GLU A 108 -13.34 2.86 -9.25
C GLU A 108 -12.02 2.33 -9.83
N GLU A 109 -11.55 2.91 -10.92
CA GLU A 109 -10.24 2.60 -11.49
C GLU A 109 -9.16 3.50 -10.89
N VAL A 110 -7.98 2.92 -10.71
CA VAL A 110 -6.84 3.60 -10.11
C VAL A 110 -6.15 4.46 -11.16
N PHE A 111 -5.92 5.72 -10.84
CA PHE A 111 -4.99 6.58 -11.57
C PHE A 111 -4.00 7.22 -10.61
N VAL A 112 -2.81 7.54 -11.11
CA VAL A 112 -1.68 7.94 -10.28
C VAL A 112 -1.13 9.29 -10.73
N LEU A 113 -0.82 10.15 -9.76
CA LEU A 113 -0.20 11.45 -9.97
C LEU A 113 1.10 11.56 -9.17
N HIS A 114 2.17 12.02 -9.80
CA HIS A 114 3.40 12.38 -9.09
C HIS A 114 3.19 13.64 -8.25
N PHE A 115 3.86 13.77 -7.10
CA PHE A 115 3.72 14.92 -6.19
C PHE A 115 3.89 16.27 -6.88
N SER A 116 4.83 16.37 -7.82
CA SER A 116 5.09 17.59 -8.59
C SER A 116 3.90 18.02 -9.48
N LYS A 117 2.98 17.10 -9.80
CA LYS A 117 1.80 17.34 -10.64
C LYS A 117 0.53 17.63 -9.85
N LEU A 118 0.52 17.46 -8.53
CA LEU A 118 -0.68 17.64 -7.72
C LEU A 118 -1.26 19.05 -7.83
N LYS A 119 -0.43 20.10 -7.72
CA LYS A 119 -0.92 21.49 -7.82
C LYS A 119 -1.53 21.80 -9.18
N GLU A 120 -0.90 21.30 -10.24
CA GLU A 120 -1.39 21.43 -11.61
C GLU A 120 -2.74 20.70 -11.76
N ALA A 121 -2.82 19.46 -11.28
CA ALA A 121 -4.04 18.63 -11.32
C ALA A 121 -5.21 19.28 -10.55
N VAL A 122 -4.97 19.89 -9.39
CA VAL A 122 -5.99 20.66 -8.66
C VAL A 122 -6.45 21.87 -9.47
N THR A 123 -5.51 22.63 -10.04
CA THR A 123 -5.82 23.85 -10.81
C THR A 123 -6.61 23.54 -12.09
N GLN A 124 -6.32 22.41 -12.73
CA GLN A 124 -7.01 21.93 -13.93
C GLN A 124 -8.31 21.19 -13.61
N GLY A 125 -8.65 20.97 -12.34
CA GLY A 125 -9.86 20.26 -11.92
C GLY A 125 -9.81 18.74 -12.13
N VAL A 126 -8.62 18.17 -12.40
CA VAL A 126 -8.40 16.71 -12.50
C VAL A 126 -8.68 16.05 -11.15
N ILE A 127 -8.33 16.72 -10.06
CA ILE A 127 -8.68 16.31 -8.69
C ILE A 127 -9.29 17.49 -7.93
N ASN A 128 -10.23 17.20 -7.04
CA ASN A 128 -10.91 18.17 -6.17
C ASN A 128 -11.03 17.61 -4.73
N GLU A 129 -11.67 18.35 -3.83
CA GLU A 129 -11.80 17.96 -2.41
C GLU A 129 -12.53 16.61 -2.22
N GLU A 130 -13.42 16.24 -3.13
CA GLU A 130 -14.21 15.01 -3.08
C GLU A 130 -13.51 13.82 -3.76
N SER A 131 -12.39 14.06 -4.48
CA SER A 131 -11.63 12.98 -5.12
C SER A 131 -11.15 11.96 -4.08
N LEU A 132 -11.35 10.67 -4.35
CA LEU A 132 -10.96 9.60 -3.46
C LEU A 132 -9.47 9.28 -3.62
N LEU A 133 -8.70 9.57 -2.59
CA LEU A 133 -7.28 9.23 -2.41
C LEU A 133 -7.16 7.83 -1.79
N LEU A 134 -6.21 7.02 -2.27
CA LEU A 134 -5.78 5.78 -1.60
C LEU A 134 -4.60 6.09 -0.68
N ASN A 135 -4.82 6.05 0.64
CA ASN A 135 -3.83 6.43 1.64
C ASN A 135 -2.88 5.28 2.00
N ASN A 136 -1.76 5.18 1.29
CA ASN A 136 -0.77 4.13 1.55
C ASN A 136 0.08 4.35 2.82
N SER A 137 -0.24 5.36 3.63
CA SER A 137 0.48 5.67 4.88
C SER A 137 -0.11 4.98 6.11
N ASP A 138 -1.23 4.26 5.95
CA ASP A 138 -1.87 3.53 7.04
C ASP A 138 -0.93 2.48 7.65
N GLN A 139 -0.95 2.38 8.98
CA GLN A 139 0.00 1.54 9.73
C GLN A 139 -0.68 0.34 10.39
N SER A 140 -2.01 0.30 10.45
CA SER A 140 -2.76 -0.81 11.03
C SER A 140 -3.78 -1.38 10.05
N LEU A 141 -4.11 -2.64 10.22
CA LEU A 141 -5.07 -3.32 9.37
C LEU A 141 -6.50 -2.79 9.55
N GLU A 142 -6.82 -2.31 10.75
CA GLU A 142 -8.09 -1.61 11.04
C GLU A 142 -8.23 -0.33 10.22
N THR A 143 -7.20 0.53 10.24
CA THR A 143 -7.20 1.80 9.48
C THR A 143 -7.26 1.54 7.98
N PHE A 144 -6.51 0.55 7.49
CA PHE A 144 -6.61 0.10 6.10
C PHE A 144 -8.03 -0.37 5.72
N ARG A 145 -8.67 -1.21 6.56
CA ARG A 145 -10.02 -1.73 6.26
C ARG A 145 -11.11 -0.65 6.26
N GLN A 146 -11.01 0.35 7.13
CA GLN A 146 -12.06 1.35 7.33
C GLN A 146 -11.81 2.67 6.58
N GLY A 147 -10.55 3.00 6.31
CA GLY A 147 -10.14 4.35 5.95
C GLY A 147 -9.09 4.44 4.86
N TRP A 148 -8.82 3.36 4.12
CA TRP A 148 -7.83 3.43 3.04
C TRP A 148 -8.25 4.38 1.91
N LYS A 149 -9.56 4.44 1.60
CA LYS A 149 -10.14 5.45 0.70
C LYS A 149 -10.50 6.69 1.52
N VAL A 150 -9.83 7.82 1.26
CA VAL A 150 -10.07 9.10 1.97
C VAL A 150 -10.38 10.18 0.95
N LYS A 151 -11.30 11.11 1.26
CA LYS A 151 -11.51 12.30 0.43
C LYS A 151 -10.25 13.17 0.45
N ALA A 152 -9.84 13.69 -0.70
CA ALA A 152 -8.63 14.49 -0.81
C ALA A 152 -8.67 15.73 0.11
N GLY A 153 -9.83 16.36 0.26
CA GLY A 153 -10.06 17.50 1.16
C GLY A 153 -9.94 17.18 2.65
N GLU A 154 -10.11 15.91 3.05
CA GLU A 154 -9.96 15.43 4.44
C GLU A 154 -8.55 14.87 4.72
N SER A 155 -7.70 14.81 3.70
CA SER A 155 -6.36 14.26 3.78
C SER A 155 -5.27 15.36 3.91
N TRP A 156 -4.01 14.93 3.88
CA TRP A 156 -2.86 15.84 3.76
C TRP A 156 -2.89 16.70 2.49
N LEU A 157 -3.68 16.32 1.47
CA LEU A 157 -3.89 17.11 0.25
C LEU A 157 -4.77 18.35 0.47
N SER A 158 -5.48 18.45 1.60
CA SER A 158 -6.30 19.62 1.98
C SER A 158 -5.59 20.96 1.79
N ARG A 159 -4.27 21.00 2.00
CA ARG A 159 -3.41 22.18 1.79
C ARG A 159 -3.39 22.72 0.35
N TYR A 160 -3.70 21.90 -0.65
CA TYR A 160 -3.76 22.33 -2.05
C TYR A 160 -5.10 22.93 -2.45
N PHE A 161 -6.17 22.67 -1.69
CA PHE A 161 -7.52 23.16 -1.99
C PHE A 161 -7.86 24.47 -1.27
N LYS A 162 -7.19 24.77 -0.15
CA LYS A 162 -7.34 26.04 0.56
C LYS A 162 -6.96 27.19 -0.38
N LYS A 163 -7.94 28.00 -0.79
CA LYS A 163 -7.70 29.25 -1.50
C LYS A 163 -6.74 30.10 -0.66
N ALA A 164 -5.73 30.69 -1.30
CA ALA A 164 -4.99 31.77 -0.66
C ALA A 164 -6.00 32.84 -0.24
N SER A 165 -6.10 33.08 1.06
CA SER A 165 -6.83 34.23 1.59
C SER A 165 -6.24 35.46 0.92
N VAL A 166 -7.03 36.13 0.07
CA VAL A 166 -6.71 37.45 -0.47
C VAL A 166 -6.92 38.48 0.63
#